data_AF-A0A7Y1YWF9-F1
#
_entry.id   AF-A0A7Y1YWF9-F1
#
_cell.length_a   1.000
_cell.length_b   1.000
_cell.length_c   1.000
_cell.angle_alpha   90.00
_cell.angle_beta   90.00
_cell.angle_gamma   90.00
#
_symmetry.space_group_name_H-M   'P 1'
#
loop_
_entity.id
_entity.type
_entity.pdbx_description
1 polymer ?
#
loop_
_entity_poly.entity_id
_entity_poly.type
_entity_poly.pdbx_seq_one_letter_code
_entity_poly.pdbx_strand_id
1 'polypeptide(L)'
;FASRNRPLPALVDGFATGLGFCLALVLLGALRELTGRGTLLADAHLLFGEWGRALTLTVVPGHPGFLLSLLPPGAFIGLGLLIAARNALANRRAQRQPLPQAAPASATP
;
A
#
# COMPACT_ATOMS: atom_id res chain seq x y z
N PHE A 1 -3.94 -1.84 -22.04
CA PHE A 1 -2.49 -1.68 -22.30
C PHE A 1 -1.91 -2.77 -23.20
N ALA A 2 -2.23 -4.06 -22.98
CA ALA A 2 -1.69 -5.19 -23.77
C ALA A 2 -2.02 -5.19 -25.28
N SER A 3 -3.12 -4.58 -25.73
CA SER A 3 -3.53 -4.60 -27.15
C SER A 3 -2.89 -3.52 -28.03
N ARG A 4 -2.10 -2.59 -27.48
CA ARG A 4 -1.56 -1.43 -28.22
C ARG A 4 -0.04 -1.20 -28.07
N ASN A 5 0.67 -1.98 -27.25
CA ASN A 5 2.11 -1.82 -26.99
C ASN A 5 2.89 -3.11 -27.30
N ARG A 6 4.21 -2.98 -27.53
CA ARG A 6 5.13 -4.14 -27.66
C ARG A 6 4.97 -5.06 -26.43
N PRO A 7 5.04 -6.40 -26.61
CA PRO A 7 4.67 -7.37 -25.57
C PRO A 7 5.54 -7.27 -24.31
N LEU A 8 6.84 -7.00 -24.46
CA LEU A 8 7.77 -6.86 -23.32
C LEU A 8 7.46 -5.65 -22.42
N PRO A 9 7.33 -4.40 -22.94
CA PRO A 9 6.91 -3.26 -22.13
C PRO A 9 5.55 -3.45 -21.44
N ALA A 10 4.60 -4.09 -22.12
CA ALA A 10 3.27 -4.36 -21.55
C ALA A 10 3.33 -5.35 -20.36
N LEU A 11 4.27 -6.31 -20.40
CA LEU A 11 4.46 -7.29 -19.34
C LEU A 11 5.08 -6.66 -18.08
N VAL A 12 6.07 -5.77 -18.26
CA VAL A 12 6.67 -5.01 -17.16
C VAL A 12 5.66 -4.07 -16.51
N ASP A 13 4.87 -3.36 -17.31
CA ASP A 13 3.82 -2.45 -16.82
C ASP A 13 2.71 -3.20 -16.05
N GLY A 14 2.26 -4.34 -16.59
CA GLY A 14 1.31 -5.23 -15.92
C GLY A 14 1.87 -5.79 -14.60
N PHE A 15 3.11 -6.24 -14.60
CA PHE A 15 3.78 -6.73 -13.39
C PHE A 15 3.93 -5.64 -12.33
N ALA A 16 4.38 -4.44 -12.72
CA ALA A 16 4.53 -3.31 -11.81
C ALA A 16 3.19 -2.90 -11.19
N THR A 17 2.12 -2.87 -11.99
CA THR A 17 0.77 -2.54 -11.51
C THR A 17 0.24 -3.62 -10.56
N GLY A 18 0.41 -4.91 -10.91
CA GLY A 18 0.00 -6.04 -10.07
C GLY A 18 0.77 -6.09 -8.75
N LEU A 19 2.08 -5.87 -8.79
CA LEU A 19 2.92 -5.82 -7.60
C LEU A 19 2.53 -4.65 -6.69
N GLY A 20 2.28 -3.47 -7.27
CA GLY A 20 1.80 -2.30 -6.53
C GLY A 20 0.46 -2.56 -5.83
N PHE A 21 -0.48 -3.20 -6.53
CA PHE A 21 -1.76 -3.59 -5.95
C PHE A 21 -1.61 -4.65 -4.84
N CYS A 22 -0.78 -5.67 -5.05
CA CYS A 22 -0.47 -6.68 -4.05
C CYS A 22 0.10 -6.06 -2.77
N LEU A 23 1.09 -5.18 -2.89
CA LEU A 23 1.68 -4.47 -1.75
C LEU A 23 0.65 -3.61 -1.02
N ALA A 24 -0.25 -2.95 -1.75
CA ALA A 24 -1.33 -2.17 -1.14
C ALA A 24 -2.29 -3.06 -0.33
N LEU A 25 -2.67 -4.23 -0.86
CA LEU A 25 -3.51 -5.20 -0.15
C LEU A 25 -2.83 -5.77 1.09
N VAL A 26 -1.55 -6.15 0.99
CA VAL A 26 -0.77 -6.66 2.13
C VAL A 26 -0.68 -5.61 3.23
N LEU A 27 -0.36 -4.36 2.88
CA LEU A 27 -0.27 -3.28 3.84
C LEU A 27 -1.62 -2.97 4.50
N LEU A 28 -2.71 -2.97 3.71
CA LEU A 28 -4.06 -2.76 4.24
C LEU A 28 -4.48 -3.91 5.17
N GLY A 29 -4.20 -5.17 4.81
CA GLY A 29 -4.46 -6.34 5.65
C GLY A 29 -3.69 -6.28 6.96
N ALA A 30 -2.40 -5.98 6.90
CA ALA A 30 -1.53 -5.83 8.06
C ALA A 30 -2.05 -4.74 9.02
N LEU A 31 -2.43 -3.58 8.50
CA LEU A 31 -2.99 -2.49 9.30
C LEU A 31 -4.30 -2.90 9.99
N ARG A 32 -5.14 -3.69 9.30
CA ARG A 32 -6.42 -4.18 9.84
C ARG A 32 -6.23 -5.21 10.94
N GLU A 33 -5.29 -6.14 10.78
CA GLU A 33 -4.99 -7.11 11.81
C GLU A 33 -4.36 -6.45 13.04
N LEU A 34 -3.44 -5.51 12.81
CA LEU A 34 -2.79 -4.77 13.89
C LEU A 34 -3.80 -3.92 14.68
N THR A 35 -4.63 -3.15 14.00
CA THR A 35 -5.63 -2.29 14.66
C THR A 35 -6.77 -3.13 15.26
N GLY A 36 -7.14 -4.21 14.58
CA GLY A 36 -8.30 -5.02 14.91
C GLY A 36 -8.07 -6.08 15.98
N ARG A 37 -6.90 -6.73 16.00
CA ARG A 37 -6.57 -7.82 16.95
C ARG A 37 -5.26 -7.59 17.72
N GLY A 38 -4.43 -6.62 17.34
CA GLY A 38 -3.13 -6.40 17.96
C GLY A 38 -2.05 -7.40 17.52
N THR A 39 -2.33 -8.17 16.48
CA THR A 39 -1.47 -9.24 15.95
C THR A 39 -1.26 -9.06 14.45
N LEU A 40 -0.24 -9.70 13.91
CA LEU A 40 0.02 -9.82 12.47
C LEU A 40 0.10 -11.30 12.11
N LEU A 41 -0.52 -11.67 10.98
CA LEU A 41 -0.59 -13.04 10.48
C LEU A 41 -1.13 -14.01 11.54
N ALA A 42 -2.12 -13.54 12.30
CA ALA A 42 -2.88 -14.42 13.16
C ALA A 42 -3.51 -15.53 12.32
N ASP A 43 -3.50 -16.76 12.85
CA ASP A 43 -4.07 -17.93 12.19
C ASP A 43 -3.45 -18.29 10.83
N ALA A 44 -2.24 -17.82 10.53
CA ALA A 44 -1.51 -18.21 9.31
C ALA A 44 -1.31 -19.73 9.17
N HIS A 45 -1.39 -20.47 10.29
CA HIS A 45 -1.39 -21.93 10.29
C HIS A 45 -2.55 -22.56 9.52
N LEU A 46 -3.67 -21.85 9.33
CA LEU A 46 -4.79 -22.33 8.51
C LEU A 46 -4.45 -22.35 7.01
N LEU A 47 -3.57 -21.44 6.55
CA LEU A 47 -3.09 -21.42 5.17
C LEU A 47 -1.83 -22.26 4.95
N PHE A 48 -0.90 -22.20 5.90
CA PHE A 48 0.45 -22.75 5.74
C PHE A 48 0.74 -23.99 6.61
N GLY A 49 -0.28 -24.53 7.27
CA GLY A 49 -0.14 -25.66 8.20
C GLY A 49 0.66 -25.30 9.46
N GLU A 50 1.25 -26.29 10.12
CA GLU A 50 1.99 -26.10 11.38
C GLU A 50 3.10 -25.03 11.29
N TRP A 51 3.77 -24.91 10.14
CA TRP A 51 4.78 -23.88 9.88
C TRP A 51 4.22 -22.45 9.98
N GLY A 52 2.93 -22.27 9.68
CA GLY A 52 2.27 -20.97 9.78
C GLY A 52 2.13 -20.44 11.21
N ARG A 53 2.23 -21.30 12.24
CA ARG A 53 2.22 -20.83 13.64
C ARG A 53 3.44 -19.96 13.97
N ALA A 54 4.59 -20.22 13.33
CA ALA A 54 5.80 -19.43 13.53
C ALA A 54 5.72 -18.03 12.90
N LEU A 55 4.76 -17.79 12.01
CA LEU A 55 4.57 -16.51 11.32
C LEU A 55 3.69 -15.53 12.11
N THR A 56 2.98 -16.00 13.13
CA THR A 56 2.11 -15.15 13.95
C THR A 56 2.95 -14.26 14.85
N LEU A 57 2.79 -12.94 14.70
CA LEU A 57 3.48 -11.93 15.50
C LEU A 57 2.47 -11.18 16.37
N THR A 58 2.59 -11.33 17.68
CA THR A 58 1.79 -10.57 18.65
C THR A 58 2.47 -9.24 18.96
N VAL A 59 1.85 -8.13 18.56
CA VAL A 59 2.43 -6.79 18.74
C VAL A 59 1.87 -6.11 19.99
N VAL A 60 0.57 -6.29 20.28
CA VAL A 60 -0.10 -5.71 21.45
C VAL A 60 -0.79 -6.81 22.25
N PRO A 61 -0.22 -7.27 23.37
CA PRO A 61 -0.85 -8.25 24.24
C PRO A 61 -2.05 -7.63 24.97
N GLY A 62 -3.19 -8.33 24.99
CA GLY A 62 -4.40 -7.90 25.70
C GLY A 62 -5.28 -6.88 24.98
N HIS A 63 -5.13 -6.73 23.65
CA HIS A 63 -5.96 -5.82 22.86
C HIS A 63 -7.44 -6.26 22.88
N PRO A 64 -8.41 -5.42 23.29
CA PRO A 64 -9.82 -5.79 23.41
C PRO A 64 -10.51 -6.06 22.05
N GLY A 65 -9.78 -5.87 20.95
CA GLY A 65 -10.25 -6.09 19.60
C GLY A 65 -11.07 -4.91 19.07
N PHE A 66 -10.69 -4.37 17.92
CA PHE A 66 -11.43 -3.29 17.26
C PHE A 66 -12.19 -3.84 16.05
N LEU A 67 -13.43 -4.27 16.31
CA LEU A 67 -14.29 -4.94 15.31
C LEU A 67 -14.46 -4.12 14.04
N LEU A 68 -14.60 -2.80 14.14
CA LEU A 68 -14.81 -1.94 12.98
C LEU A 68 -13.67 -2.03 11.95
N SER A 69 -12.43 -2.31 12.37
CA SER A 69 -11.30 -2.51 11.45
C SER A 69 -11.34 -3.87 10.73
N LEU A 70 -11.97 -4.88 11.34
CA LEU A 70 -12.20 -6.19 10.71
C LEU A 70 -13.35 -6.16 9.71
N LEU A 71 -14.35 -5.31 9.90
CA LEU A 71 -15.51 -5.24 9.02
C LEU A 71 -15.20 -4.52 7.68
N PRO A 72 -16.04 -4.71 6.63
CA PRO A 72 -15.92 -4.00 5.34
C PRO A 72 -15.72 -2.47 5.45
N PRO A 73 -16.46 -1.71 6.28
CA PRO A 73 -16.21 -0.28 6.51
C PRO A 73 -14.77 0.05 6.92
N GLY A 74 -14.13 -0.78 7.76
CA GLY A 74 -12.75 -0.59 8.17
C GLY A 74 -11.76 -0.67 7.01
N ALA A 75 -12.03 -1.53 6.01
CA ALA A 75 -11.21 -1.63 4.81
C ALA A 75 -11.27 -0.36 3.95
N PHE A 76 -12.46 0.23 3.79
CA PHE A 76 -12.63 1.47 3.02
C PHE A 76 -11.98 2.67 3.73
N ILE A 77 -12.13 2.78 5.04
CA ILE A 77 -11.47 3.83 5.84
C ILE A 77 -9.95 3.65 5.78
N GLY A 78 -9.44 2.43 5.98
CA GLY A 78 -8.02 2.12 5.89
C GLY A 78 -7.43 2.44 4.51
N LEU A 79 -8.14 2.11 3.43
CA LEU A 79 -7.74 2.46 2.07
C LEU A 79 -7.72 3.98 1.85
N GLY A 80 -8.74 4.70 2.34
CA GLY A 80 -8.79 6.17 2.28
C GLY A 80 -7.59 6.82 2.98
N LEU A 81 -7.24 6.31 4.17
CA LEU A 81 -6.07 6.78 4.92
C LEU A 81 -4.75 6.46 4.20
N LEU A 82 -4.63 5.28 3.59
CA LEU A 82 -3.46 4.91 2.78
C LEU A 82 -3.29 5.85 1.58
N ILE A 83 -4.38 6.16 0.86
CA ILE A 83 -4.36 7.09 -0.27
C ILE A 83 -3.98 8.50 0.21
N ALA A 84 -4.57 8.97 1.31
CA ALA A 84 -4.23 10.26 1.90
C ALA A 84 -2.75 10.36 2.29
N ALA A 85 -2.21 9.31 2.92
CA ALA A 85 -0.79 9.22 3.28
C ALA A 85 0.12 9.22 2.05
N ARG A 86 -0.23 8.48 0.99
CA ARG A 86 0.53 8.47 -0.27
C ARG A 86 0.51 9.85 -0.94
N ASN A 87 -0.64 10.51 -0.98
CA ASN A 87 -0.78 11.85 -1.55
C ASN A 87 0.01 12.89 -0.74
N ALA A 88 -0.04 12.82 0.59
CA ALA A 88 0.75 13.68 1.46
C ALA A 88 2.25 13.52 1.22
N LEU A 89 2.73 12.27 1.08
CA LEU A 89 4.13 11.98 0.76
C LEU A 89 4.52 12.49 -0.63
N ALA A 90 3.65 12.30 -1.63
CA ALA A 90 3.88 12.80 -2.99
C ALA A 90 3.97 14.33 -3.02
N ASN A 91 3.06 15.02 -2.34
CA ASN A 91 3.05 16.48 -2.27
C ASN A 91 4.31 17.03 -1.57
N ARG A 92 4.75 16.40 -0.48
CA ARG A 92 6.01 16.74 0.20
C ARG A 92 7.24 16.57 -0.68
N ARG A 93 7.25 15.58 -1.58
CA ARG A 93 8.35 15.37 -2.54
C ARG A 93 8.31 16.42 -3.66
N ALA A 94 7.13 16.76 -4.15
CA ALA A 94 6.94 17.80 -5.16
C ALA A 94 7.39 19.18 -4.66
N GLN A 95 7.06 19.54 -3.42
CA GLN A 95 7.51 20.79 -2.79
C GLN A 95 9.03 20.87 -2.58
N ARG A 96 9.72 19.72 -2.54
CA ARG A 96 11.18 19.65 -2.40
C ARG A 96 11.92 19.66 -3.73
N GLN A 97 11.23 19.51 -4.85
CA GLN A 97 11.84 19.75 -6.16
C GLN A 97 11.91 21.26 -6.37
N PRO A 98 13.12 21.84 -6.54
CA PRO A 98 13.25 23.22 -6.98
C PRO A 98 12.47 23.36 -8.29
N LEU A 99 11.69 24.44 -8.41
CA LEU A 99 11.02 24.82 -9.65
C LEU A 99 12.00 24.59 -10.82
N PRO A 100 11.61 23.88 -11.90
CA PRO A 100 12.39 23.89 -13.12
C PRO A 100 12.69 25.35 -13.44
N GLN A 101 13.98 25.73 -13.45
CA GLN A 101 14.39 27.08 -13.80
C GLN A 101 13.70 27.39 -15.12
N ALA A 102 12.80 28.38 -15.11
CA ALA A 102 12.22 28.89 -16.33
C ALA A 102 13.41 29.31 -17.19
N ALA A 103 13.65 28.57 -18.27
CA ALA A 103 14.69 28.89 -19.22
C ALA A 103 14.50 30.37 -19.61
N PRO A 104 15.53 31.23 -19.47
CA PRO A 104 15.38 32.64 -19.75
C PRO A 104 14.87 32.80 -21.17
N ALA A 105 13.78 33.56 -21.29
CA ALA A 105 13.17 33.94 -22.54
C ALA A 105 14.27 34.32 -23.55
N SER A 106 14.35 33.58 -24.65
CA SER A 106 15.13 34.01 -25.82
C SER A 106 14.43 35.22 -26.41
N ALA A 107 14.71 36.38 -25.82
CA ALA A 107 14.49 37.67 -26.42
C ALA A 107 15.57 37.86 -27.49
N THR A 108 15.16 37.81 -28.75
CA THR A 108 15.84 38.55 -29.82
C THR A 108 14.83 38.76 -30.96
N PRO A 109 14.57 40.01 -31.38
CA PRO A 109 13.87 40.31 -32.64
C PRO A 109 14.76 40.01 -33.85
#